data_AF-A0A5H2YQF3-F1
#
_entry.id   AF-A0A5H2YQF3-F1
#
_cell.length_a   1.000
_cell.length_b   1.000
_cell.length_c   1.000
_cell.angle_alpha   90.00
_cell.angle_beta   90.00
_cell.angle_gamma   90.00
#
_symmetry.space_group_name_H-M   'P 1'
#
loop_
_entity.id
_entity.type
_entity.pdbx_description
1 polymer ?
#
loop_
_entity_poly.entity_id
_entity_poly.type
_entity_poly.pdbx_seq_one_letter_code
_entity_poly.pdbx_strand_id
1 'polypeptide(L)'
;MEQKKHGVARRAVVGVAKAWSYSLGITSLAHELGRIGGNVAAVGGWVRRKLADGPGNYRHETFQEAVDRLGLDEAHLIHQGRIFNLRAHSWIAALLLATAWLAGAAWSDAPLLHVILCFGVMILAFSKAITWRFRACQIRDAELYSFGPWFFSPGRW
;
A
#
# COMPACT_ATOMS: atom_id res chain seq x y z
N MET A 1 30.60 0.41 -20.65
CA MET A 1 30.18 0.88 -19.31
C MET A 1 28.64 0.86 -19.09
N GLU A 2 27.81 0.67 -20.13
CA GLU A 2 26.33 0.65 -20.00
C GLU A 2 25.73 -0.54 -19.24
N GLN A 3 26.31 -1.74 -19.34
CA GLN A 3 25.77 -2.92 -18.64
C GLN A 3 25.75 -2.78 -17.11
N LYS A 4 26.69 -2.04 -16.52
CA LYS A 4 26.71 -1.79 -15.06
C LYS A 4 25.55 -0.90 -14.59
N LYS A 5 25.09 0.05 -15.42
CA LYS A 5 23.98 0.97 -15.06
C LYS A 5 22.63 0.25 -15.01
N HIS A 6 22.37 -0.67 -15.94
CA HIS A 6 21.15 -1.49 -15.94
C HIS A 6 21.04 -2.39 -14.69
N GLY A 7 22.15 -2.96 -14.23
CA GLY A 7 22.18 -3.81 -13.03
C GLY A 7 21.89 -3.05 -11.73
N VAL A 8 22.20 -1.74 -11.67
CA VAL A 8 21.91 -0.89 -10.50
C VAL A 8 20.44 -0.47 -10.49
N ALA A 9 19.90 -0.03 -11.63
CA ALA A 9 18.49 0.34 -11.75
C ALA A 9 17.55 -0.84 -11.41
N ARG A 10 17.86 -2.04 -11.92
CA ARG A 10 17.08 -3.25 -11.61
C ARG A 10 17.11 -3.61 -10.12
N ARG A 11 18.26 -3.47 -9.46
CA ARG A 11 18.39 -3.73 -8.01
C ARG A 11 17.63 -2.68 -7.18
N ALA A 12 17.65 -1.42 -7.58
CA ALA A 12 16.90 -0.36 -6.92
C ALA A 12 15.39 -0.60 -7.03
N VAL A 13 14.87 -0.93 -8.23
CA VAL A 13 13.45 -1.26 -8.44
C VAL A 13 13.01 -2.46 -7.60
N VAL A 14 13.81 -3.52 -7.55
CA VAL A 14 13.52 -4.70 -6.71
C VAL A 14 13.53 -4.36 -5.22
N GLY A 15 14.48 -3.51 -4.77
CA GLY A 15 14.54 -3.04 -3.39
C GLY A 15 13.32 -2.20 -3.00
N VAL A 16 12.90 -1.27 -3.87
CA VAL A 16 11.71 -0.44 -3.68
C VAL A 16 10.43 -1.31 -3.66
N ALA A 17 10.31 -2.26 -4.57
CA ALA A 17 9.17 -3.19 -4.59
C ALA A 17 9.10 -4.05 -3.31
N LYS A 18 10.26 -4.52 -2.81
CA LYS A 18 10.33 -5.26 -1.53
C LYS A 18 9.91 -4.37 -0.35
N ALA A 19 10.47 -3.17 -0.25
CA ALA A 19 10.11 -2.22 0.80
C ALA A 19 8.62 -1.86 0.75
N TRP A 20 8.06 -1.71 -0.45
CA TRP A 20 6.64 -1.47 -0.67
C TRP A 20 5.77 -2.63 -0.17
N SER A 21 6.11 -3.88 -0.50
CA SER A 21 5.38 -5.04 0.02
C SER A 21 5.38 -5.14 1.53
N TYR A 22 6.51 -4.87 2.18
CA TYR A 22 6.60 -4.83 3.63
C TYR A 22 5.72 -3.72 4.21
N SER A 23 5.65 -2.56 3.55
CA SER A 23 4.83 -1.44 4.01
C SER A 23 3.32 -1.72 3.97
N LEU A 24 2.88 -2.60 3.06
CA LEU A 24 1.51 -3.07 2.89
C LEU A 24 1.17 -4.29 3.77
N GLY A 25 2.13 -4.85 4.52
CA GLY A 25 1.92 -6.10 5.28
C GLY A 25 1.80 -7.35 4.40
N ILE A 26 2.17 -7.27 3.11
CA ILE A 26 2.16 -8.39 2.17
C ILE A 26 3.54 -9.04 2.20
N THR A 27 3.89 -9.68 3.31
CA THR A 27 5.18 -10.37 3.50
C THR A 27 5.41 -11.48 2.46
N SER A 28 4.34 -12.08 1.95
CA SER A 28 4.40 -13.06 0.85
C SER A 28 4.91 -12.46 -0.47
N LEU A 29 4.69 -11.17 -0.73
CA LEU A 29 5.18 -10.51 -1.96
C LEU A 29 6.70 -10.31 -1.93
N ALA A 30 7.29 -10.10 -0.77
CA ALA A 30 8.75 -9.99 -0.62
C ALA A 30 9.46 -11.33 -0.92
N HIS A 31 8.84 -12.45 -0.52
CA HIS A 31 9.32 -13.81 -0.80
C HIS A 31 9.13 -14.17 -2.28
N GLU A 32 7.99 -13.79 -2.87
CA GLU A 32 7.71 -14.04 -4.29
C GLU A 32 8.52 -13.14 -5.22
N LEU A 33 8.83 -11.90 -4.84
CA LEU A 33 9.74 -11.01 -5.57
C LEU A 33 11.15 -11.61 -5.73
N GLY A 34 11.61 -12.39 -4.74
CA GLY A 34 12.84 -13.17 -4.84
C GLY A 34 12.75 -14.28 -5.88
N ARG A 35 11.59 -14.93 -5.99
CA ARG A 35 11.31 -16.02 -6.95
C ARG A 35 11.06 -15.50 -8.38
N ILE A 36 10.43 -14.34 -8.52
CA ILE A 36 10.03 -13.74 -9.80
C ILE A 36 11.18 -12.96 -10.46
N GLY A 37 12.33 -12.80 -9.78
CA GLY A 37 13.54 -12.22 -10.37
C GLY A 37 13.39 -10.76 -10.80
N GLY A 38 12.44 -10.01 -10.22
CA GLY A 38 12.25 -8.58 -10.52
C GLY A 38 11.55 -8.27 -11.84
N ASN A 39 10.82 -9.21 -12.44
CA ASN A 39 9.95 -8.91 -13.59
C ASN A 39 8.69 -8.17 -13.11
N VAL A 40 8.65 -6.85 -13.33
CA VAL A 40 7.59 -5.94 -12.85
C VAL A 40 6.20 -6.37 -13.35
N ALA A 41 6.09 -6.87 -14.57
CA ALA A 41 4.82 -7.37 -15.11
C ALA A 41 4.32 -8.62 -14.38
N ALA A 42 5.22 -9.52 -14.00
CA ALA A 42 4.90 -10.72 -13.25
C ALA A 42 4.55 -10.41 -11.79
N VAL A 43 5.18 -9.38 -11.19
CA VAL A 43 4.81 -8.85 -9.87
C VAL A 43 3.42 -8.22 -9.92
N GLY A 44 3.13 -7.40 -10.94
CA GLY A 44 1.80 -6.82 -11.15
C GLY A 44 0.72 -7.89 -11.33
N GLY A 45 1.00 -8.94 -12.11
CA GLY A 45 0.10 -10.08 -12.29
C GLY A 45 -0.07 -10.94 -11.02
N TRP A 46 0.98 -11.07 -10.20
CA TRP A 46 0.88 -11.73 -8.89
C TRP A 46 0.07 -10.91 -7.90
N VAL A 47 0.31 -9.60 -7.80
CA VAL A 47 -0.47 -8.67 -6.98
C VAL A 47 -1.93 -8.74 -7.38
N ARG A 48 -2.22 -8.60 -8.67
CA ARG A 48 -3.59 -8.69 -9.20
C ARG A 48 -4.26 -10.01 -8.83
N ARG A 49 -3.56 -11.14 -8.96
CA ARG A 49 -4.08 -12.45 -8.54
C ARG A 49 -4.29 -12.55 -7.04
N LYS A 50 -3.36 -12.10 -6.22
CA LYS A 50 -3.52 -12.08 -4.75
C LYS A 50 -4.60 -11.13 -4.25
N LEU A 51 -4.86 -10.06 -5.00
CA LEU A 51 -5.97 -9.15 -4.74
C LEU A 51 -7.31 -9.73 -5.20
N ALA A 52 -7.32 -10.56 -6.25
CA ALA A 52 -8.52 -11.21 -6.78
C ALA A 52 -8.86 -12.52 -6.05
N ASP A 53 -7.87 -13.28 -5.60
CA ASP A 53 -8.04 -14.48 -4.81
C ASP A 53 -8.49 -14.08 -3.42
N GLY A 54 -9.77 -14.30 -3.15
CA GLY A 54 -10.34 -14.21 -1.82
C GLY A 54 -9.52 -15.06 -0.83
N PRO A 55 -9.36 -14.60 0.41
CA PRO A 55 -8.47 -15.25 1.35
C PRO A 55 -9.02 -16.61 1.78
N GLY A 56 -8.50 -17.68 1.20
CA GLY A 56 -8.90 -19.06 1.55
C GLY A 56 -8.49 -19.53 2.95
N ASN A 57 -8.12 -18.64 3.87
CA ASN A 57 -7.66 -18.98 5.22
C ASN A 57 -7.81 -17.86 6.28
N TYR A 58 -8.60 -16.81 6.03
CA TYR A 58 -8.93 -15.86 7.10
C TYR A 58 -10.20 -16.31 7.83
N ARG A 59 -10.18 -16.14 9.15
CA ARG A 59 -11.31 -16.38 10.04
C ARG A 59 -12.55 -15.69 9.45
N HIS A 60 -13.57 -16.47 9.13
CA HIS A 60 -14.88 -15.96 8.72
C HIS A 60 -15.61 -15.46 9.97
N GLU A 61 -15.13 -14.36 10.56
CA GLU A 61 -15.85 -13.65 11.63
C GLU A 61 -16.59 -12.45 11.03
N THR A 62 -17.81 -12.20 11.49
CA THR A 62 -18.57 -11.00 11.14
C THR A 62 -17.98 -9.77 11.84
N PHE A 63 -18.32 -8.56 11.37
CA PHE A 63 -17.87 -7.33 12.04
C PHE A 63 -18.35 -7.28 13.49
N GLN A 64 -19.59 -7.68 13.75
CA GLN A 64 -20.15 -7.72 15.11
C GLN A 64 -19.41 -8.73 15.99
N GLU A 65 -19.13 -9.93 15.48
CA GLU A 65 -18.34 -10.93 16.22
C GLU A 65 -16.92 -10.42 16.55
N ALA A 66 -16.31 -9.65 15.65
CA ALA A 66 -15.01 -9.03 15.90
C ALA A 66 -15.09 -7.92 16.97
N VAL A 67 -16.15 -7.09 16.95
CA VAL A 67 -16.42 -6.05 17.94
C VAL A 67 -16.66 -6.67 19.32
N ASP A 68 -17.52 -7.68 19.40
CA ASP A 68 -17.87 -8.38 20.64
C ASP A 68 -16.65 -9.09 21.24
N ARG A 69 -15.85 -9.77 20.40
CA ARG A 69 -14.61 -10.43 20.82
C ARG A 69 -13.56 -9.45 21.33
N LEU A 70 -13.48 -8.26 20.74
CA LEU A 70 -12.53 -7.22 21.13
C LEU A 70 -13.08 -6.33 22.25
N GLY A 71 -14.33 -6.52 22.68
CA GLY A 71 -14.98 -5.70 23.71
C GLY A 71 -15.02 -4.22 23.34
N LEU A 72 -15.18 -3.91 22.05
CA LEU A 72 -15.13 -2.53 21.55
C LEU A 72 -16.48 -1.84 21.74
N ASP A 73 -16.45 -0.69 22.40
CA ASP A 73 -17.60 0.20 22.49
C ASP A 73 -17.75 1.05 21.21
N GLU A 74 -18.97 1.50 20.93
CA GLU A 74 -19.31 2.34 19.78
C GLU A 74 -18.48 3.63 19.75
N ALA A 75 -18.29 4.25 20.93
CA ALA A 75 -17.45 5.43 21.08
C ALA A 75 -15.99 5.16 20.63
N HIS A 76 -15.49 3.95 20.88
CA HIS A 76 -14.15 3.55 20.45
C HIS A 76 -14.08 3.36 18.94
N LEU A 77 -15.09 2.76 18.32
CA LEU A 77 -15.16 2.58 16.87
C LEU A 77 -15.20 3.93 16.14
N ILE A 78 -16.03 4.87 16.60
CA ILE A 78 -16.09 6.23 16.04
C ILE A 78 -14.73 6.93 16.15
N HIS A 79 -14.08 6.82 17.32
CA HIS A 79 -12.77 7.42 17.55
C HIS A 79 -11.69 6.83 16.61
N GLN A 80 -11.63 5.50 16.49
CA GLN A 80 -10.69 4.82 15.60
C GLN A 80 -10.96 5.15 14.14
N GLY A 81 -12.23 5.22 13.71
CA GLY A 81 -12.62 5.65 12.38
C GLY A 81 -12.08 7.04 12.03
N ARG A 82 -12.21 8.00 12.95
CA ARG A 82 -11.63 9.35 12.79
C ARG A 82 -10.10 9.32 12.71
N ILE A 83 -9.43 8.57 13.57
CA ILE A 83 -7.96 8.43 13.53
C ILE A 83 -7.49 7.84 12.21
N PHE A 84 -8.12 6.76 11.73
CA PHE A 84 -7.76 6.14 10.47
C PHE A 84 -7.98 7.09 9.30
N ASN A 85 -9.08 7.85 9.31
CA ASN A 85 -9.32 8.84 8.27
C ASN A 85 -8.28 9.97 8.29
N LEU A 86 -7.93 10.50 9.46
CA LEU A 86 -6.88 11.51 9.60
C LEU A 86 -5.51 10.99 9.14
N ARG A 87 -5.17 9.75 9.51
CA ARG A 87 -3.95 9.10 9.03
C ARG A 87 -3.95 8.95 7.51
N ALA A 88 -5.06 8.50 6.91
CA ALA A 88 -5.18 8.41 5.46
C ALA A 88 -4.91 9.76 4.78
N HIS A 89 -5.52 10.84 5.28
CA HIS A 89 -5.30 12.20 4.76
C HIS A 89 -3.86 12.68 4.93
N SER A 90 -3.21 12.39 6.07
CA SER A 90 -1.80 12.75 6.28
C SER A 90 -0.86 12.09 5.27
N TRP A 91 -1.14 10.83 4.90
CA TRP A 91 -0.38 10.11 3.88
C TRP A 91 -0.70 10.59 2.47
N ILE A 92 -1.95 11.01 2.19
CA ILE A 92 -2.29 11.68 0.93
C ILE A 92 -1.55 13.03 0.82
N ALA A 93 -1.47 13.81 1.89
CA ALA A 93 -0.71 15.05 1.91
C ALA A 93 0.78 14.80 1.64
N ALA A 94 1.36 13.76 2.26
CA ALA A 94 2.74 13.34 1.99
C ALA A 94 2.94 12.91 0.52
N LEU A 95 1.97 12.21 -0.07
CA LEU A 95 1.98 11.83 -1.49
C LEU A 95 1.97 13.06 -2.41
N LEU A 96 1.11 14.05 -2.12
CA LEU A 96 1.04 15.31 -2.87
C LEU A 96 2.35 16.09 -2.75
N LEU A 97 2.91 16.17 -1.54
CA LEU A 97 4.20 16.83 -1.29
C LEU A 97 5.33 16.14 -2.06
N ALA A 98 5.40 14.81 -2.05
CA ALA A 98 6.40 14.07 -2.82
C ALA A 98 6.24 14.25 -4.34
N THR A 99 5.00 14.38 -4.82
CA THR A 99 4.70 14.68 -6.23
C THR A 99 5.15 16.09 -6.61
N ALA A 100 4.88 17.07 -5.75
CA ALA A 100 5.37 18.44 -5.94
C ALA A 100 6.90 18.49 -5.91
N TRP A 101 7.53 17.77 -4.97
CA TRP A 101 8.99 17.70 -4.84
C TRP A 101 9.65 17.06 -6.06
N LEU A 102 9.02 16.05 -6.68
CA LEU A 102 9.48 15.44 -7.93
C LEU A 102 9.65 16.45 -9.07
N ALA A 103 8.82 17.51 -9.14
CA ALA A 103 8.99 18.57 -10.13
C ALA A 103 10.34 19.27 -9.98
N GLY A 104 10.86 19.36 -8.75
CA GLY A 104 12.19 19.90 -8.44
C GLY A 104 13.37 19.05 -8.92
N ALA A 105 13.13 17.84 -9.44
CA ALA A 105 14.21 16.93 -9.85
C ALA A 105 15.08 17.50 -10.97
N ALA A 106 14.53 18.36 -11.85
CA ALA A 106 15.27 18.96 -12.96
C ALA A 106 16.39 19.90 -12.51
N TRP A 107 16.30 20.46 -11.29
CA TRP A 107 17.28 21.38 -10.71
C TRP A 107 18.18 20.71 -9.66
N SER A 108 18.13 19.39 -9.54
CA SER A 108 18.94 18.64 -8.58
C SER A 108 20.30 18.27 -9.15
N ASP A 109 21.35 18.33 -8.34
CA ASP A 109 22.70 17.86 -8.69
C ASP A 109 22.74 16.36 -9.00
N ALA A 110 21.77 15.59 -8.50
CA ALA A 110 21.61 14.17 -8.74
C ALA A 110 20.15 13.83 -9.12
N PRO A 111 19.71 14.14 -10.35
CA PRO A 111 18.30 14.08 -10.74
C PRO A 111 17.74 12.65 -10.67
N LEU A 112 18.53 11.64 -11.04
CA LEU A 112 18.09 10.24 -10.99
C LEU A 112 17.84 9.76 -9.55
N LEU A 113 18.71 10.11 -8.60
CA LEU A 113 18.55 9.72 -7.20
C LEU A 113 17.35 10.43 -6.57
N HIS A 114 17.15 11.71 -6.91
CA HIS A 114 15.99 12.49 -6.51
C HIS A 114 14.70 11.81 -7.00
N VAL A 115 14.63 11.48 -8.30
CA VAL A 115 13.48 10.76 -8.87
C VAL A 115 13.21 9.45 -8.13
N ILE A 116 14.23 8.62 -7.89
CA ILE A 116 14.08 7.34 -7.18
C ILE A 116 13.55 7.55 -5.75
N LEU A 117 14.07 8.54 -5.03
CA LEU A 117 13.62 8.88 -3.68
C LEU A 117 12.15 9.31 -3.68
N CYS A 118 11.76 10.24 -4.56
CA CYS A 118 10.38 10.69 -4.69
C CYS A 118 9.44 9.53 -4.98
N PHE A 119 9.77 8.69 -5.97
CA PHE A 119 8.96 7.51 -6.28
C PHE A 119 8.85 6.57 -5.08
N GLY A 120 9.94 6.33 -4.34
CA GLY A 120 9.92 5.51 -3.12
C GLY A 120 8.96 6.05 -2.06
N VAL A 121 9.00 7.37 -1.82
CA VAL A 121 8.10 8.05 -0.87
C VAL A 121 6.66 8.00 -1.36
N MET A 122 6.40 8.28 -2.63
CA MET A 122 5.05 8.22 -3.23
C MET A 122 4.43 6.83 -3.08
N ILE A 123 5.21 5.80 -3.41
CA ILE A 123 4.81 4.38 -3.32
C ILE A 123 4.45 4.00 -1.87
N LEU A 124 5.28 4.41 -0.90
CA LEU A 124 5.01 4.19 0.54
C LEU A 124 3.77 4.96 1.02
N ALA A 125 3.68 6.24 0.67
CA ALA A 125 2.61 7.12 1.09
C ALA A 125 1.26 6.65 0.54
N PHE A 126 1.21 6.30 -0.74
CA PHE A 126 0.02 5.71 -1.36
C PHE A 126 -0.41 4.43 -0.65
N SER A 127 0.51 3.51 -0.36
CA SER A 127 0.21 2.28 0.38
C SER A 127 -0.40 2.52 1.75
N LYS A 128 0.17 3.44 2.51
CA LYS A 128 -0.33 3.77 3.84
C LYS A 128 -1.68 4.47 3.75
N ALA A 129 -1.85 5.41 2.82
CA ALA A 129 -3.12 6.08 2.58
C ALA A 129 -4.25 5.07 2.31
N ILE A 130 -4.01 4.12 1.39
CA ILE A 130 -5.00 3.09 1.04
C ILE A 130 -5.29 2.18 2.23
N THR A 131 -4.25 1.74 2.96
CA THR A 131 -4.42 0.84 4.11
C THR A 131 -5.29 1.49 5.19
N TRP A 132 -5.02 2.75 5.52
CA TRP A 132 -5.82 3.48 6.51
C TRP A 132 -7.22 3.78 6.00
N ARG A 133 -7.38 4.11 4.72
CA ARG A 133 -8.69 4.34 4.11
C ARG A 133 -9.54 3.07 4.12
N PHE A 134 -8.96 1.93 3.77
CA PHE A 134 -9.59 0.62 3.84
C PHE A 134 -10.13 0.34 5.24
N ARG A 135 -9.30 0.51 6.28
CA ARG A 135 -9.72 0.32 7.68
C ARG A 135 -10.82 1.31 8.10
N ALA A 136 -10.73 2.56 7.67
CA ALA A 136 -11.75 3.56 7.96
C ALA A 136 -13.09 3.19 7.32
N CYS A 137 -13.10 2.70 6.08
CA CYS A 137 -14.33 2.28 5.42
C CYS A 137 -14.91 1.00 6.06
N GLN A 138 -14.08 0.04 6.51
CA GLN A 138 -14.58 -1.15 7.23
C GLN A 138 -15.34 -0.77 8.50
N ILE A 139 -14.86 0.25 9.24
CA ILE A 139 -15.56 0.79 10.42
C ILE A 139 -16.84 1.53 10.02
N ARG A 140 -16.78 2.38 8.97
CA ARG A 140 -17.94 3.16 8.51
C ARG A 140 -19.09 2.27 8.05
N ASP A 141 -18.76 1.23 7.30
CA ASP A 141 -19.74 0.33 6.68
C ASP A 141 -20.13 -0.82 7.65
N ALA A 142 -19.49 -0.91 8.82
CA ALA A 142 -19.63 -2.00 9.78
C ALA A 142 -19.51 -3.39 9.13
N GLU A 143 -18.62 -3.52 8.15
CA GLU A 143 -18.48 -4.72 7.31
C GLU A 143 -17.01 -5.09 7.12
N LEU A 144 -16.68 -6.37 7.33
CA LEU A 144 -15.36 -6.94 7.08
C LEU A 144 -15.26 -7.48 5.65
N TYR A 145 -15.13 -6.57 4.68
CA TYR A 145 -14.88 -6.96 3.29
C TYR A 145 -13.40 -7.19 3.00
N SER A 146 -13.12 -7.92 1.92
CA SER A 146 -11.77 -8.13 1.39
C SER A 146 -11.24 -6.90 0.67
N PHE A 147 -9.93 -6.70 0.72
CA PHE A 147 -9.27 -5.53 0.14
C PHE A 147 -9.48 -5.40 -1.37
N GLY A 148 -9.39 -6.49 -2.14
CA GLY A 148 -9.53 -6.45 -3.60
C GLY A 148 -10.88 -5.94 -4.08
N PRO A 149 -12.00 -6.59 -3.68
CA PRO A 149 -13.34 -6.11 -4.01
C PRO A 149 -13.58 -4.66 -3.61
N TRP A 150 -13.09 -4.25 -2.42
CA TRP A 150 -13.19 -2.85 -1.99
C TRP A 150 -12.39 -1.90 -2.90
N PHE A 151 -11.15 -2.24 -3.22
CA PHE A 151 -10.26 -1.38 -3.99
C PHE A 151 -10.77 -1.14 -5.42
N PHE A 152 -11.43 -2.13 -6.01
CA PHE A 152 -11.99 -2.05 -7.37
C PHE A 152 -13.47 -1.65 -7.41
N SER A 153 -14.15 -1.48 -6.26
CA SER A 153 -15.56 -1.10 -6.19
C SER A 153 -15.72 0.42 -6.30
N PRO A 154 -16.44 0.94 -7.31
CA PRO A 154 -16.73 2.36 -7.42
C PRO A 154 -17.60 2.83 -6.22
N GLY A 155 -17.22 3.95 -5.59
CA GLY A 155 -18.04 4.59 -4.54
C GLY A 155 -17.73 4.16 -3.10
N ARG A 156 -16.85 3.18 -2.88
CA ARG A 156 -16.40 2.80 -1.51
C ARG A 156 -15.13 3.55 -1.03
N TRP A 157 -14.56 4.38 -1.91
CA TRP A 157 -13.34 5.16 -1.68
C TRP A 157 -13.58 6.50 -0.99
#